data_AF-A0A4V2WR90-F1
#
_entry.id   AF-A0A4V2WR90-F1
#
_cell.length_a   1.000
_cell.length_b   1.000
_cell.length_c   1.000
_cell.angle_alpha   90.00
_cell.angle_beta   90.00
_cell.angle_gamma   90.00
#
_symmetry.space_group_name_H-M   'P 1'
#
loop_
_entity.id
_entity.type
_entity.pdbx_description
1 polymer ?
#
loop_
_entity_poly.entity_id
_entity_poly.type
_entity_poly.pdbx_seq_one_letter_code
_entity_poly.pdbx_strand_id
1 'polypeptide(L)' 'MHDISLYSRGPYRVLDLREDDRPRPWVVVDAAGSWLHEDISFEAARDWVDRREAQRPGTPVRAMRPRGLR' A
#
# COMPACT_ATOMS: atom_id res chain seq x y z
N MET A 1 -4.69 -21.36 -0.47
CA MET A 1 -4.26 -20.01 -0.85
C MET A 1 -3.92 -19.28 0.44
N HIS A 2 -2.63 -19.02 0.70
CA HIS A 2 -2.19 -18.31 1.90
C HIS A 2 -1.81 -16.89 1.50
N ASP A 3 -2.75 -15.95 1.65
CA ASP A 3 -2.49 -14.53 1.42
C ASP A 3 -1.72 -13.96 2.60
N ILE A 4 -0.43 -13.68 2.40
CA ILE A 4 0.39 -13.00 3.41
C ILE A 4 0.36 -11.51 3.12
N SER A 5 -0.28 -10.74 4.01
CA SER A 5 -0.20 -9.28 3.99
C SER A 5 1.17 -8.83 4.46
N LEU A 6 2.01 -8.34 3.56
CA LEU A 6 3.37 -7.89 3.89
C LEU A 6 3.45 -6.41 4.26
N TYR A 7 2.44 -5.63 3.86
CA TYR A 7 2.35 -4.22 4.19
C TYR A 7 0.90 -3.81 4.45
N SER A 8 0.69 -2.95 5.43
CA SER A 8 -0.62 -2.37 5.70
C SER A 8 -0.46 -0.94 6.20
N ARG A 9 -1.29 -0.03 5.68
CA ARG A 9 -1.35 1.36 6.13
C ARG A 9 -2.78 1.87 6.05
N GLY A 10 -3.32 2.27 7.20
CA GLY A 10 -4.74 2.57 7.30
C GLY A 10 -5.59 1.35 6.89
N PRO A 11 -6.57 1.51 5.99
CA PRO A 11 -7.45 0.44 5.53
C PRO A 11 -6.83 -0.37 4.39
N TYR A 12 -5.66 0.03 3.88
CA TYR A 12 -5.07 -0.60 2.71
C TYR A 12 -4.06 -1.67 3.11
N ARG A 13 -4.04 -2.77 2.36
CA ARG A 13 -3.13 -3.90 2.56
C ARG A 13 -2.53 -4.32 1.22
N VAL A 14 -1.26 -4.70 1.22
CA VAL A 14 -0.56 -5.27 0.06
C VAL A 14 -0.40 -6.77 0.29
N LEU A 15 -0.96 -7.55 -0.64
CA LEU A 15 -0.97 -9.01 -0.60
C LEU A 15 -0.01 -9.57 -1.67
N ASP A 16 0.73 -10.62 -1.29
CA ASP A 16 1.48 -11.49 -2.22
C ASP A 16 0.52 -12.52 -2.82
N LEU A 17 0.10 -12.33 -4.08
CA LEU A 17 -0.80 -13.28 -4.71
C LEU A 17 0.02 -14.46 -5.27
N ARG A 18 0.03 -15.55 -4.49
CA ARG A 18 0.69 -16.79 -4.88
C ARG A 18 -0.24 -17.63 -5.76
N GLU A 19 -0.31 -17.28 -7.04
CA GLU A 19 -0.78 -18.22 -8.06
C GLU A 19 0.42 -18.91 -8.71
N ASP A 20 0.44 -20.23 -8.60
CA ASP A 20 1.41 -21.10 -9.27
C ASP A 20 1.45 -20.78 -10.78
N ASP A 21 2.67 -20.65 -11.32
CA ASP A 21 3.03 -20.45 -12.73
C ASP A 21 3.05 -19.04 -13.37
N ARG A 22 2.78 -17.93 -12.66
CA ARG A 22 2.92 -16.57 -13.25
C ARG A 22 3.84 -15.63 -12.46
N PRO A 23 4.46 -14.61 -13.11
CA PRO A 23 5.17 -13.55 -12.40
C PRO A 23 4.23 -12.95 -11.35
N ARG A 24 4.71 -12.89 -10.11
CA ARG A 24 3.90 -12.67 -8.89
C ARG A 24 3.40 -11.22 -8.84
N PRO A 25 2.09 -10.98 -8.98
CA PRO A 25 1.55 -9.65 -8.77
C PRO A 25 1.38 -9.35 -7.27
N TRP A 26 1.71 -8.13 -6.90
CA TRP A 26 1.40 -7.52 -5.61
C TRP A 26 0.08 -6.78 -5.74
N VAL A 27 -0.91 -7.20 -4.97
CA VAL A 27 -2.27 -6.65 -5.04
C VAL A 27 -2.52 -5.77 -3.82
N VAL A 28 -3.01 -4.56 -4.06
CA VAL A 28 -3.50 -3.67 -3.01
C VAL A 28 -4.99 -3.87 -2.85
N VAL A 29 -5.41 -4.15 -1.62
CA VAL A 29 -6.82 -4.25 -1.23
C VAL A 29 -7.20 -3.23 -0.18
N ASP A 30 -8.48 -2.86 -0.11
CA ASP A 30 -9.03 -2.08 0.99
C ASP A 30 -9.52 -2.94 2.17
N ALA A 31 -10.09 -2.30 3.18
CA ALA A 31 -10.62 -2.96 4.37
C ALA A 31 -11.87 -3.80 4.10
N ALA A 32 -12.59 -3.54 2.99
CA ALA A 32 -13.70 -4.37 2.53
C ALA A 32 -13.24 -5.57 1.70
N GLY A 33 -11.92 -5.67 1.42
CA GLY A 33 -11.35 -6.70 0.56
C GLY A 33 -11.46 -6.38 -0.93
N SER A 34 -11.83 -5.16 -1.30
CA SER A 34 -11.90 -4.74 -2.70
C SER A 34 -10.49 -4.60 -3.28
N TRP A 35 -10.26 -5.14 -4.46
CA TRP A 35 -9.00 -4.94 -5.20
C TRP A 35 -8.95 -3.53 -5.77
N LEU A 36 -7.89 -2.79 -5.43
CA LEU A 36 -7.72 -1.39 -5.79
C LEU A 36 -6.61 -1.16 -6.80
N HIS A 37 -5.54 -1.96 -6.72
CA HIS A 37 -4.36 -1.82 -7.56
C HIS A 37 -3.58 -3.13 -7.64
N GLU A 38 -2.89 -3.36 -8.74
CA GLU A 38 -2.02 -4.51 -9.00
C GLU A 38 -0.72 -4.01 -9.61
N ASP A 39 0.42 -4.49 -9.11
CA ASP A 39 1.74 -4.19 -9.65
C ASP A 39 2.67 -5.41 -9.56
N ILE A 40 3.67 -5.49 -10.43
CA ILE A 40 4.68 -6.56 -10.39
C ILE A 40 5.75 -6.33 -9.32
N SER A 41 5.87 -5.10 -8.80
CA SER A 41 6.82 -4.73 -7.74
C SER A 41 6.11 -4.41 -6.42
N PHE A 42 6.59 -5.02 -5.34
CA PHE A 42 6.12 -4.74 -3.98
C PHE A 42 6.29 -3.27 -3.61
N GLU A 43 7.40 -2.67 -4.03
CA GLU A 43 7.71 -1.26 -3.73
C GLU A 43 6.71 -0.32 -4.41
N ALA A 44 6.35 -0.61 -5.67
CA ALA A 44 5.35 0.18 -6.39
C ALA A 44 3.96 0.06 -5.76
N ALA A 45 3.56 -1.15 -5.35
CA ALA A 45 2.31 -1.38 -4.63
C ALA A 45 2.28 -0.65 -3.27
N ARG A 46 3.41 -0.64 -2.53
CA ARG A 46 3.56 0.11 -1.27
C ARG A 46 3.46 1.62 -1.48
N ASP A 47 4.16 2.15 -2.48
CA ASP A 47 4.18 3.58 -2.79
C ASP A 47 2.80 4.08 -3.24
N TRP A 48 2.03 3.21 -3.92
CA TRP A 48 0.62 3.49 -4.22
C TRP A 48 -0.20 3.65 -2.94
N VAL A 49 -0.07 2.71 -1.99
CA VAL A 49 -0.77 2.76 -0.69
C VAL A 49 -0.41 4.03 0.08
N ASP A 50 0.87 4.37 0.14
CA ASP A 50 1.35 5.56 0.85
C ASP A 50 0.81 6.86 0.27
N ARG A 51 0.81 6.99 -1.06
CA ARG A 51 0.19 8.13 -1.75
C ARG A 51 -1.32 8.18 -1.51
N ARG A 52 -1.98 7.02 -1.54
CA ARG A 52 -3.43 6.95 -1.35
C ARG A 52 -3.84 7.33 0.06
N GLU A 53 -3.12 6.88 1.09
CA GLU A 53 -3.37 7.26 2.48
C GLU A 53 -3.06 8.75 2.72
N ALA A 54 -1.99 9.29 2.14
CA ALA A 54 -1.65 10.71 2.24
C ALA A 54 -2.72 11.64 1.63
N GLN A 55 -3.50 11.15 0.66
CA GLN A 55 -4.60 11.89 0.02
C GLN A 55 -5.92 11.79 0.79
N ARG A 56 -6.04 10.94 1.82
CA ARG A 56 -7.32 10.78 2.52
C ARG A 56 -7.64 11.99 3.39
N PRO A 57 -8.83 12.59 3.21
CA PRO A 57 -9.29 13.68 4.07
C PRO A 57 -9.63 13.13 5.46
N GLY A 58 -8.66 13.13 6.36
CA GLY A 58 -8.86 12.63 7.74
C GLY A 58 -7.60 12.39 8.57
N THR A 59 -6.42 12.35 7.97
CA THR A 59 -5.15 12.30 8.72
C THR A 59 -4.34 13.52 8.35
N PRO A 60 -4.04 14.45 9.28
CA PRO A 60 -3.12 15.54 8.98
C PRO A 60 -1.79 14.89 8.61
N VAL A 61 -1.41 14.99 7.35
CA VAL A 61 -0.03 14.82 6.94
C VAL A 61 0.68 15.93 7.69
N ARG A 62 1.24 15.62 8.88
CA ARG A 62 2.10 16.55 9.59
C ARG A 62 3.32 16.68 8.69
N ALA A 63 3.22 17.61 7.74
CA ALA A 63 4.29 18.02 6.87
C ALA A 63 5.49 18.20 7.78
N MET A 64 6.50 17.37 7.57
CA MET A 64 7.73 17.40 8.33
C MET A 64 8.33 18.78 8.06
N ARG A 65 8.04 19.75 8.95
CA ARG A 65 8.71 21.05 8.90
C ARG A 65 10.19 20.73 8.99
N PRO A 66 11.04 21.20 8.06
CA PRO A 66 12.47 21.16 8.29
C PRO A 66 12.70 21.87 9.64
N ARG A 67 13.20 21.12 10.62
CA ARG A 67 13.69 21.70 11.87
C ARG A 67 14.69 22.78 11.45
N GLY A 68 14.42 24.01 11.88
CA GLY A 68 15.17 25.18 11.46
C GLY A 68 16.68 24.96 11.55
N LEU A 69 17.39 25.31 10.48
CA LEU A 69 18.75 25.82 10.63
C LEU A 69 18.61 27.30 10.96
N ARG A 70 19.04 27.66 12.15
CA ARG A 70 19.29 29.03 12.59
C ARG A 70 20.78 29.28 12.52
#